data_AF-W4VNL0-F1
#
_entry.id   AF-W4VNL0-F1
#
_cell.length_a   1.000
_cell.length_b   1.000
_cell.length_c   1.000
_cell.angle_alpha   90.00
_cell.angle_beta   90.00
_cell.angle_gamma   90.00
#
_symmetry.space_group_name_H-M   'P 1'
#
loop_
_entity.id
_entity.type
_entity.pdbx_description
1 polymer ?
#
loop_
_entity_poly.entity_id
_entity_poly.type
_entity_poly.pdbx_seq_one_letter_code
_entity_poly.pdbx_strand_id
1 'polypeptide(L)' 'MEKDMEKPILSVDQLEEMETTLNEALENSLPVTIKYHKNKRIHQVTGSIKTPKNGKITIVTSDDILFINIGEIIGVNTL' A
#
# COMPACT_ATOMS: atom_id res chain seq x y z
N MET A 1 -24.30 13.85 -0.31
CA MET A 1 -23.55 13.57 0.92
C MET A 1 -22.54 12.49 0.58
N GLU A 2 -21.25 12.81 0.56
CA GLU A 2 -20.21 11.80 0.37
C GLU A 2 -20.17 10.94 1.64
N LYS A 3 -20.41 9.64 1.47
CA LYS A 3 -20.47 8.70 2.58
C LYS A 3 -19.02 8.44 3.01
N ASP A 4 -18.67 8.88 4.21
CA ASP A 4 -17.40 8.53 4.84
C ASP A 4 -17.21 7.00 4.76
N MET A 5 -16.13 6.54 4.12
CA MET A 5 -15.83 5.12 4.07
C MET A 5 -15.12 4.72 5.36
N GLU A 6 -15.69 3.74 6.07
CA GLU A 6 -14.96 3.05 7.12
C GLU A 6 -13.76 2.32 6.51
N LYS A 7 -12.66 2.27 7.27
CA LYS A 7 -11.45 1.59 6.85
C LYS A 7 -11.76 0.09 6.74
N PRO A 8 -11.49 -0.56 5.59
CA PRO A 8 -11.57 -2.01 5.49
C PRO A 8 -10.67 -2.68 6.53
N ILE A 9 -11.24 -3.59 7.31
CA ILE A 9 -10.47 -4.46 8.20
C ILE A 9 -9.98 -5.63 7.35
N LEU A 10 -8.67 -5.79 7.23
CA LEU A 10 -8.07 -6.96 6.58
C LEU A 10 -8.22 -8.17 7.49
N SER A 11 -8.60 -9.32 6.92
CA SER A 11 -8.46 -10.60 7.60
C SER A 11 -6.97 -10.93 7.80
N VAL A 12 -6.67 -11.94 8.63
CA VAL A 12 -5.30 -12.43 8.83
C VAL A 12 -4.70 -12.88 7.50
N ASP A 13 -5.44 -13.69 6.72
CA ASP A 13 -5.00 -14.17 5.41
C ASP A 13 -4.68 -13.01 4.45
N GLN A 14 -5.52 -11.96 4.43
CA GLN A 14 -5.30 -10.79 3.58
C GLN A 14 -4.09 -9.96 4.02
N LEU A 15 -3.80 -9.94 5.33
CA LEU A 15 -2.63 -9.29 5.87
C LEU A 15 -1.35 -10.05 5.46
N GLU A 16 -1.36 -11.38 5.60
CA GLU A 16 -0.23 -12.23 5.22
C GLU A 16 0.05 -12.16 3.71
N GLU A 17 -0.99 -12.20 2.88
CA GLU A 17 -0.86 -12.06 1.43
C GLU A 17 -0.30 -10.68 1.04
N MET A 18 -0.76 -9.62 1.72
CA MET A 18 -0.24 -8.27 1.53
C MET A 18 1.24 -8.17 1.91
N GLU A 19 1.63 -8.69 3.09
CA GLU A 19 3.02 -8.68 3.55
C GLU A 19 3.92 -9.48 2.60
N THR A 20 3.46 -10.65 2.15
CA THR A 20 4.18 -11.48 1.16
C THR A 20 4.38 -10.73 -0.14
N THR A 21 3.31 -10.15 -0.70
CA THR A 21 3.36 -9.40 -1.96
C THR A 21 4.30 -8.19 -1.87
N LEU A 22 4.29 -7.47 -0.74
CA LEU A 22 5.19 -6.35 -0.50
C LEU A 22 6.65 -6.77 -0.44
N ASN A 23 6.95 -7.89 0.22
CA ASN A 23 8.31 -8.42 0.32
C ASN A 23 8.81 -8.89 -1.05
N GLU A 24 8.00 -9.65 -1.78
CA GLU A 24 8.35 -10.11 -3.13
C GLU A 24 8.62 -8.93 -4.08
N ALA A 25 7.78 -7.91 -4.03
CA ALA A 25 7.95 -6.72 -4.85
C ALA A 25 9.20 -5.92 -4.47
N LEU A 26 9.54 -5.85 -3.18
CA LEU A 26 10.78 -5.22 -2.72
C LEU A 26 12.02 -6.00 -3.19
N GLU A 27 12.02 -7.33 -3.02
CA GLU A 27 13.14 -8.21 -3.41
C GLU A 27 13.40 -8.17 -4.91
N ASN A 28 12.34 -8.23 -5.71
CA ASN A 28 12.43 -8.28 -7.17
C ASN A 28 12.37 -6.89 -7.83
N SER A 29 12.30 -5.81 -7.03
CA SER A 29 12.12 -4.44 -7.52
C SER A 29 10.92 -4.28 -8.48
N LEU A 30 9.84 -5.04 -8.22
CA LEU A 30 8.63 -5.01 -9.04
C LEU A 30 7.82 -3.75 -8.73
N PRO A 31 7.24 -3.11 -9.76
CA PRO A 31 6.23 -2.08 -9.53
C PRO A 31 4.98 -2.71 -8.92
N VAL A 32 4.37 -1.97 -7.99
CA VAL A 32 3.13 -2.37 -7.32
C VAL A 32 2.06 -1.32 -7.49
N THR A 33 0.83 -1.76 -7.37
CA THR A 33 -0.33 -0.91 -7.12
C THR A 33 -0.77 -1.09 -5.68
N ILE A 34 -0.71 -0.01 -4.89
CA ILE A 34 -1.13 0.02 -3.49
C ILE A 34 -2.47 0.75 -3.39
N LYS A 35 -3.43 0.11 -2.72
CA LYS A 35 -4.67 0.74 -2.25
C LYS A 35 -4.53 1.05 -0.77
N TYR A 36 -4.79 2.29 -0.39
CA TYR A 36 -4.68 2.73 1.00
C TYR A 36 -5.85 3.62 1.39
N HIS A 37 -6.26 3.53 2.65
CA HIS A 37 -7.33 4.33 3.23
C HIS A 37 -6.74 5.51 4.00
N LYS A 38 -7.04 6.72 3.55
CA LYS A 38 -6.57 7.96 4.18
C LYS A 38 -7.63 9.05 4.06
N ASN A 39 -7.86 9.77 5.15
CA ASN A 39 -8.89 10.82 5.23
C ASN A 39 -10.28 10.31 4.80
N LYS A 40 -10.66 9.11 5.27
CA LYS A 40 -11.95 8.48 4.98
C LYS A 40 -12.22 8.18 3.50
N ARG A 41 -11.16 8.15 2.68
CA ARG A 41 -11.22 7.84 1.25
C ARG A 41 -10.21 6.76 0.92
N ILE A 42 -10.56 5.92 -0.06
CA ILE A 42 -9.62 4.99 -0.68
C ILE A 42 -8.84 5.74 -1.75
N HIS A 43 -7.53 5.63 -1.67
CA HIS A 43 -6.59 6.11 -2.67
C HIS A 43 -5.90 4.91 -3.30
N GLN A 44 -5.43 5.10 -4.52
CA GLN A 44 -4.65 4.11 -5.23
C GLN A 44 -3.42 4.80 -5.81
N VAL A 45 -2.27 4.14 -5.68
CA VAL A 45 -1.02 4.62 -6.26
C VAL A 45 -0.26 3.46 -6.88
N THR A 46 0.41 3.73 -7.99
CA THR A 46 1.27 2.76 -8.68
C THR A 46 2.70 3.29 -8.68
N GLY A 47 3.66 2.45 -8.30
CA GLY A 47 5.06 2.83 -8.24
C GLY A 47 5.95 1.71 -7.72
N SER A 48 7.24 2.01 -7.58
CA SER A 48 8.21 1.06 -7.04
C SER A 48 8.33 1.23 -5.52
N ILE A 49 8.29 0.11 -4.80
CA ILE A 49 8.58 0.10 -3.37
C ILE A 49 10.08 0.36 -3.17
N LYS A 50 10.39 1.27 -2.25
CA LYS A 50 11.72 1.43 -1.67
C LYS A 50 11.67 0.99 -0.21
N THR A 51 12.85 0.63 0.30
CA THR A 51 13.04 0.02 1.62
C THR A 51 12.16 0.69 2.68
N PRO A 52 11.31 -0.07 3.39
CA PRO A 52 10.46 0.50 4.41
C PRO A 52 11.33 1.10 5.53
N LYS A 53 11.01 2.31 5.96
CA LYS A 53 11.69 2.99 7.06
C LYS A 53 10.67 3.29 8.16
N ASN A 54 10.94 2.85 9.38
CA ASN A 54 10.11 3.10 10.56
C ASN A 54 8.63 2.68 10.40
N GLY A 55 8.37 1.50 9.83
CA GLY A 55 6.99 0.99 9.66
C GLY A 55 6.18 1.68 8.56
N LYS A 56 6.82 2.51 7.72
CA LYS A 56 6.21 3.13 6.53
C LYS A 56 6.83 2.56 5.27
N ILE A 57 6.00 2.37 4.26
CA ILE A 57 6.43 2.02 2.91
C ILE A 57 6.66 3.31 2.14
N THR A 58 7.78 3.36 1.43
CA THR A 58 8.08 4.47 0.51
C THR A 58 7.75 4.01 -0.90
N ILE A 59 6.85 4.72 -1.57
CA ILE A 59 6.47 4.46 -2.97
C ILE A 59 7.02 5.58 -3.82
N VAL A 60 7.89 5.24 -4.77
CA VAL A 60 8.39 6.18 -5.77
C VAL A 60 7.52 6.04 -7.01
N THR A 61 6.83 7.12 -7.36
CA THR A 61 6.01 7.24 -8.58
C THR A 61 6.78 8.05 -9.64
N SER A 62 6.18 8.26 -10.81
CA SER A 62 6.74 9.16 -11.84
C SER A 62 6.86 10.61 -11.36
N ASP A 63 5.92 11.05 -10.52
CA ASP A 63 5.71 12.46 -10.23
C ASP A 63 6.06 12.85 -8.78
N ASP A 64 6.03 11.89 -7.85
CA ASP A 64 6.22 12.14 -6.42
C ASP A 64 6.72 10.90 -5.64
N ILE A 65 7.14 11.12 -4.40
CA ILE A 65 7.50 10.10 -3.42
C ILE A 65 6.46 10.10 -2.30
N LEU A 66 5.72 9.00 -2.15
CA LEU A 66 4.72 8.85 -1.10
C LEU A 66 5.22 8.00 0.06
N PHE A 67 4.85 8.41 1.27
CA PHE A 67 5.07 7.65 2.50
C PHE A 67 3.73 7.18 3.05
N ILE A 68 3.53 5.86 3.06
CA ILE A 68 2.26 5.24 3.46
C ILE A 68 2.51 4.37 4.68
N ASN A 69 1.69 4.51 5.72
CA ASN A 69 1.77 3.61 6.87
C ASN A 69 1.23 2.24 6.45
N ILE A 70 1.88 1.15 6.84
CA ILE A 70 1.38 -0.22 6.56
C ILE A 70 -0.06 -0.37 7.07
N GLY A 71 -0.35 0.22 8.22
CA GLY A 71 -1.70 0.24 8.78
C GLY A 71 -2.73 0.99 7.92
N GLU A 72 -2.34 1.85 6.98
CA GLU A 72 -3.28 2.51 6.05
C GLU A 72 -3.55 1.65 4.79
N ILE A 73 -2.74 0.63 4.53
CA ILE A 73 -2.84 -0.20 3.33
C ILE A 73 -4.01 -1.18 3.49
N ILE A 74 -4.78 -1.31 2.41
CA ILE A 74 -5.97 -2.18 2.33
C ILE A 74 -5.90 -3.13 1.13
N GLY A 75 -4.79 -3.13 0.39
CA GLY A 75 -4.53 -4.05 -0.71
C GLY A 75 -3.27 -3.67 -1.49
N VAL A 76 -2.56 -4.69 -1.99
CA VAL A 76 -1.34 -4.56 -2.80
C VAL A 76 -1.41 -5.58 -3.92
N ASN A 77 -1.03 -5.16 -5.13
CA ASN A 77 -0.92 -6.04 -6.29
C ASN A 77 0.36 -5.71 -7.05
N THR A 78 1.13 -6.71 -7.44
CA THR A 78 2.23 -6.57 -8.42
C THR A 78 1.66 -6.39 -9.84
N LEU A 79 2.43 -5.73 -10.70
CA LEU A 79 2.10 -5.53 -12.13
C LEU A 79 2.87 -6.48 -13.03
#